data_AF-A0A511HNM2-F1
#
_entry.id   AF-A0A511HNM2-F1
#
_cell.length_a   1.000
_cell.length_b   1.000
_cell.length_c   1.000
_cell.angle_alpha   90.00
_cell.angle_beta   90.00
_cell.angle_gamma   90.00
#
_symmetry.space_group_name_H-M   'P 1'
#
loop_
_entity.id
_entity.type
_entity.pdbx_description
1 polymer ?
#
loop_
_entity_poly.entity_id
_entity_poly.type
_entity_poly.pdbx_seq_one_letter_code
_entity_poly.pdbx_strand_id
1 'polypeptide(L)'
;MPVRKRKGKRGGRQGAGTGRLTGRQRAFVEHYLVRPVASEAAKKAGYAEGSAEVAGSRLLRNAKVAKFLATAQKERLERLKASADEVVVEASRIGLADPRRAFDASGMLLPIQDIPEDIARCISSIEVEALFSGKGEDKVQIGTLTKVKFWPKDRALDLLARHHGLDKPQAMKLEVSGPGGGPIATTDARDLEGYTDAELDQLEAIERARESRRAAAVAGSDSDREAASSPETS
;
A
#
# COMPACT_ATOMS: atom_id res chain seq x y z
N MET A 1 -6.53 70.02 1.87
CA MET A 1 -6.75 68.84 0.99
C MET A 1 -6.29 67.57 1.73
N PRO A 2 -7.18 66.74 2.30
CA PRO A 2 -6.76 65.48 2.91
C PRO A 2 -6.98 64.31 1.93
N VAL A 3 -5.91 63.56 1.67
CA VAL A 3 -5.92 62.35 0.83
C VAL A 3 -6.54 61.19 1.61
N ARG A 4 -7.75 60.74 1.20
CA ARG A 4 -8.42 59.57 1.78
C ARG A 4 -7.83 58.27 1.21
N LYS A 5 -7.22 57.45 2.07
CA LYS A 5 -6.81 56.07 1.77
C LYS A 5 -8.03 55.21 1.39
N ARG A 6 -8.06 54.69 0.15
CA ARG A 6 -9.04 53.69 -0.30
C ARG A 6 -8.70 52.31 0.30
N LYS A 7 -9.52 51.82 1.24
CA LYS A 7 -9.51 50.41 1.67
C LYS A 7 -10.07 49.54 0.54
N GLY A 8 -9.24 48.61 0.04
CA GLY A 8 -9.65 47.60 -0.93
C GLY A 8 -10.71 46.65 -0.35
N LYS A 9 -11.87 46.60 -1.01
CA LYS A 9 -12.97 45.69 -0.70
C LYS A 9 -12.58 44.27 -1.16
N ARG A 10 -12.23 43.40 -0.20
CA ARG A 10 -11.97 41.97 -0.45
C ARG A 10 -13.24 41.32 -1.02
N GLY A 11 -13.12 40.76 -2.23
CA GLY A 11 -14.20 40.09 -2.94
C GLY A 11 -14.79 38.93 -2.15
N GLY A 12 -16.11 39.01 -1.91
CA GLY A 12 -16.88 38.06 -1.14
C GLY A 12 -16.96 36.68 -1.80
N ARG A 13 -16.69 35.68 -0.97
CA ARG A 13 -16.94 34.25 -1.09
C ARG A 13 -18.32 33.94 -1.71
N GLN A 14 -18.35 33.41 -2.93
CA GLN A 14 -19.55 32.78 -3.49
C GLN A 14 -19.64 31.34 -3.01
N GLY A 15 -20.64 31.05 -2.19
CA GLY A 15 -21.04 29.70 -1.81
C GLY A 15 -22.55 29.62 -1.66
N ALA A 16 -23.20 28.93 -2.59
CA ALA A 16 -24.53 28.28 -2.54
C ALA A 16 -24.94 28.05 -4.01
N GLY A 17 -25.46 26.92 -4.50
CA GLY A 17 -25.93 25.68 -3.93
C GLY A 17 -26.70 24.97 -5.04
N THR A 18 -26.15 23.90 -5.60
CA THR A 18 -26.85 22.82 -6.33
C THR A 18 -25.94 21.59 -6.25
N GLY A 19 -26.48 20.38 -6.32
CA GLY A 19 -25.74 19.12 -6.15
C GLY A 19 -24.66 18.80 -7.20
N ARG A 20 -24.15 19.80 -7.94
CA ARG A 20 -23.16 19.66 -9.01
C ARG A 20 -21.76 20.04 -8.55
N LEU A 21 -20.76 19.34 -9.08
CA LEU A 21 -19.34 19.69 -8.90
C LEU A 21 -19.03 21.03 -9.58
N THR A 22 -18.11 21.80 -9.00
CA THR A 22 -17.53 22.95 -9.72
C THR A 22 -16.68 22.45 -10.89
N GLY A 23 -16.43 23.31 -11.89
CA GLY A 23 -15.62 22.93 -13.05
C GLY A 23 -14.24 22.38 -12.68
N ARG A 24 -13.58 23.00 -11.69
CA ARG A 24 -12.28 22.52 -11.17
C ARG A 24 -12.41 21.20 -10.39
N GLN A 25 -13.49 21.00 -9.64
CA GLN A 25 -13.73 19.71 -8.98
C GLN A 25 -13.98 18.59 -9.99
N ARG A 26 -14.71 18.86 -11.08
CA ARG A 26 -14.93 17.89 -12.14
C ARG A 26 -13.63 17.52 -12.85
N ALA A 27 -12.82 18.52 -13.23
CA ALA A 27 -11.51 18.28 -13.83
C ALA A 27 -10.58 17.47 -12.90
N PHE A 28 -10.65 17.73 -11.58
CA PHE A 28 -9.93 16.94 -10.59
C PHE A 28 -10.36 15.46 -10.62
N VAL A 29 -11.67 15.19 -10.64
CA VAL A 29 -12.21 13.82 -10.73
C VAL A 29 -11.72 13.12 -12.00
N GLU A 30 -11.82 13.78 -13.15
CA GLU A 30 -11.39 13.23 -14.45
C GLU A 30 -9.90 12.84 -14.44
N HIS A 31 -9.03 13.72 -13.96
CA HIS A 31 -7.59 13.43 -13.89
C HIS A 31 -7.25 12.37 -12.84
N TYR A 32 -7.92 12.37 -11.69
CA TYR A 32 -7.69 11.40 -10.62
C TYR A 32 -8.10 9.98 -11.03
N LEU A 33 -9.15 9.83 -11.84
CA LEU A 33 -9.56 8.54 -12.41
C LEU A 33 -8.57 7.98 -13.43
N VAL A 34 -7.76 8.82 -14.06
CA VAL A 34 -6.68 8.36 -14.96
C VAL A 34 -5.48 7.92 -14.15
N ARG A 35 -5.09 8.71 -13.14
CA ARG A 35 -3.97 8.41 -12.25
C ARG A 35 -4.34 8.81 -10.82
N PRO A 36 -4.34 7.88 -9.85
CA PRO A 36 -4.78 8.14 -8.47
C PRO A 36 -3.76 8.92 -7.63
N VAL A 37 -3.11 9.94 -8.21
CA VAL A 37 -2.18 10.85 -7.54
C VAL A 37 -2.86 12.20 -7.34
N ALA A 38 -3.25 12.48 -6.09
CA ALA A 38 -4.11 13.62 -5.77
C ALA A 38 -3.46 14.98 -6.07
N SER A 39 -2.16 15.13 -5.82
CA SER A 39 -1.40 16.36 -6.09
C SER A 39 -1.36 16.66 -7.59
N GLU A 40 -1.02 15.68 -8.43
CA GLU A 40 -1.00 15.84 -9.88
C GLU A 40 -2.39 16.13 -10.47
N ALA A 41 -3.42 15.42 -9.98
CA ALA A 41 -4.80 15.67 -10.41
C ALA A 41 -5.24 17.09 -10.06
N ALA A 42 -4.87 17.61 -8.88
CA ALA A 42 -5.15 18.99 -8.48
C ALA A 42 -4.40 20.01 -9.36
N LYS A 43 -3.11 19.78 -9.66
CA LYS A 43 -2.36 20.66 -10.58
C LYS A 43 -3.05 20.76 -11.95
N LYS A 44 -3.38 19.60 -12.55
CA LYS A 44 -4.05 19.55 -13.86
C LYS A 44 -5.46 20.15 -13.84
N ALA A 45 -6.16 20.05 -12.72
CA ALA A 45 -7.46 20.68 -12.51
C ALA A 45 -7.41 22.22 -12.28
N GLY A 46 -6.22 22.84 -12.36
CA GLY A 46 -6.05 24.28 -12.25
C GLY A 46 -5.97 24.79 -10.80
N TYR A 47 -5.59 23.93 -9.84
CA TYR A 47 -5.21 24.37 -8.50
C TYR A 47 -3.76 24.85 -8.49
N ALA A 48 -3.46 25.85 -7.67
CA ALA A 48 -2.12 26.42 -7.58
C ALA A 48 -1.10 25.36 -7.13
N GLU A 49 0.02 25.29 -7.84
CA GLU A 49 1.01 24.22 -7.69
C GLU A 49 1.53 24.07 -6.26
N GLY A 50 1.88 25.19 -5.60
CA GLY A 50 2.35 25.18 -4.21
C GLY A 50 1.29 24.77 -3.17
N SER A 51 0.03 24.61 -3.58
CA SER A 51 -1.07 24.15 -2.72
C SER A 51 -1.73 22.86 -3.21
N ALA A 52 -1.22 22.26 -4.30
CA ALA A 52 -1.90 21.16 -4.99
C ALA A 52 -2.04 19.91 -4.14
N GLU A 53 -1.06 19.62 -3.28
CA GLU A 53 -1.10 18.49 -2.35
C GLU A 53 -2.20 18.66 -1.29
N VAL A 54 -2.23 19.82 -0.63
CA VAL A 54 -3.27 20.16 0.36
C VAL A 54 -4.65 20.21 -0.29
N ALA A 55 -4.75 20.81 -1.48
CA ALA A 55 -5.98 20.88 -2.25
C ALA A 55 -6.47 19.47 -2.64
N GLY A 56 -5.59 18.61 -3.14
CA GLY A 56 -5.91 17.23 -3.50
C GLY A 56 -6.43 16.43 -2.30
N SER A 57 -5.73 16.46 -1.17
CA SER A 57 -6.15 15.79 0.07
C SER A 57 -7.53 16.28 0.54
N ARG A 58 -7.76 17.60 0.51
CA ARG A 58 -9.05 18.20 0.86
C ARG A 58 -10.16 17.82 -0.12
N LEU A 59 -9.86 17.70 -1.41
CA LEU A 59 -10.83 17.30 -2.44
C LEU A 59 -11.25 15.84 -2.26
N LEU A 60 -10.32 14.94 -1.92
CA LEU A 60 -10.66 13.54 -1.64
C LEU A 60 -11.56 13.39 -0.39
N ARG A 61 -11.37 14.24 0.63
CA ARG A 61 -12.24 14.29 1.82
C ARG A 61 -13.58 14.98 1.58
N ASN A 62 -13.76 15.67 0.44
CA ASN A 62 -15.00 16.34 0.14
C ASN A 62 -16.08 15.32 -0.26
N ALA A 63 -17.13 15.18 0.54
CA ALA A 63 -18.20 14.21 0.32
C ALA A 63 -18.81 14.24 -1.09
N LYS A 64 -18.90 15.42 -1.74
CA LYS A 64 -19.42 15.53 -3.11
C LYS A 64 -18.44 14.93 -4.11
N VAL A 65 -17.17 15.29 -4.02
CA VAL A 65 -16.11 14.79 -4.90
C VAL A 65 -15.95 13.28 -4.73
N ALA A 66 -15.95 12.80 -3.48
CA ALA A 66 -15.89 11.37 -3.17
C ALA A 66 -17.07 10.59 -3.77
N LYS A 67 -18.30 11.11 -3.65
CA LYS A 67 -19.49 10.48 -4.25
C LYS A 67 -19.39 10.39 -5.78
N PHE A 68 -18.94 11.46 -6.43
CA PHE A 68 -18.74 11.47 -7.88
C PHE A 68 -17.62 10.52 -8.32
N LEU A 69 -16.51 10.47 -7.57
CA LEU A 69 -15.44 9.51 -7.81
C LEU A 69 -15.93 8.06 -7.72
N ALA A 70 -16.69 7.73 -6.67
CA ALA A 70 -17.25 6.40 -6.49
C ALA A 70 -18.21 6.04 -7.64
N THR A 71 -19.07 6.97 -8.04
CA THR A 71 -20.01 6.77 -9.17
C THR A 71 -19.26 6.54 -10.48
N ALA A 72 -18.28 7.39 -10.80
CA ALA A 72 -17.51 7.28 -12.04
C ALA A 72 -16.62 6.02 -12.08
N GLN A 73 -16.11 5.56 -10.93
CA GLN A 73 -15.43 4.27 -10.83
C GLN A 73 -16.40 3.13 -11.09
N LYS A 74 -17.60 3.16 -10.50
CA LYS A 74 -18.64 2.16 -10.74
C LYS A 74 -19.05 2.11 -12.22
N GLU A 75 -19.34 3.26 -12.84
CA GLU A 75 -19.67 3.35 -14.27
C GLU A 75 -18.54 2.81 -15.16
N ARG A 76 -17.27 3.04 -14.79
CA ARG A 76 -16.12 2.48 -15.51
C ARG A 76 -16.10 0.96 -15.40
N LEU A 77 -16.35 0.40 -14.21
CA LEU A 77 -16.42 -1.04 -14.00
C LEU A 77 -17.59 -1.66 -14.79
N GLU A 78 -18.76 -1.03 -14.74
CA GLU A 78 -19.94 -1.46 -15.53
C GLU A 78 -19.67 -1.43 -17.03
N ARG A 79 -19.02 -0.36 -17.54
CA ARG A 79 -18.64 -0.27 -18.97
C ARG A 79 -17.63 -1.34 -19.38
N LEU A 80 -16.72 -1.72 -18.48
CA LEU A 80 -15.74 -2.79 -18.72
C LEU A 80 -16.35 -4.19 -18.59
N LYS A 81 -17.64 -4.32 -18.19
CA LYS A 81 -18.28 -5.60 -17.85
C LYS A 81 -17.41 -6.46 -16.93
N ALA A 82 -16.65 -5.80 -16.07
CA ALA A 82 -15.72 -6.43 -15.14
C ALA A 82 -16.06 -5.88 -13.75
N SER A 83 -16.88 -6.63 -13.03
CA SER A 83 -17.12 -6.46 -11.61
C SER A 83 -15.85 -6.80 -10.82
N ALA A 84 -15.76 -6.27 -9.60
CA ALA A 84 -14.67 -6.63 -8.69
C ALA A 84 -14.61 -8.14 -8.46
N ASP A 85 -15.78 -8.79 -8.39
CA ASP A 85 -15.91 -10.24 -8.21
C ASP A 85 -15.36 -11.00 -9.42
N GLU A 86 -15.65 -10.56 -10.65
CA GLU A 86 -15.07 -11.16 -11.87
C GLU A 86 -13.54 -11.04 -11.92
N VAL A 87 -12.99 -9.92 -11.45
CA VAL A 87 -11.52 -9.76 -11.36
C VAL A 87 -10.92 -10.73 -10.34
N VAL A 88 -11.58 -10.93 -9.20
CA VAL A 88 -11.15 -11.91 -8.19
C VAL A 88 -11.23 -13.34 -8.75
N VAL A 89 -12.33 -13.69 -9.43
CA VAL A 89 -12.49 -15.00 -10.08
C VAL A 89 -11.39 -15.25 -11.12
N GLU A 90 -11.07 -14.26 -11.96
CA GLU A 90 -10.02 -14.41 -12.96
C GLU A 90 -8.62 -14.51 -12.33
N ALA A 91 -8.36 -13.74 -11.26
CA ALA A 91 -7.12 -13.87 -10.49
C ALA A 91 -7.03 -15.25 -9.82
N SER A 92 -8.13 -15.79 -9.30
CA SER A 92 -8.19 -17.15 -8.73
C SER A 92 -7.88 -18.21 -9.77
N ARG A 93 -8.40 -18.08 -11.01
CA ARG A 93 -8.07 -19.00 -12.11
C ARG A 93 -6.56 -19.04 -12.34
N ILE A 94 -5.92 -17.88 -12.51
CA ILE A 94 -4.47 -17.79 -12.75
C ILE A 94 -3.68 -18.33 -11.56
N GLY A 95 -3.95 -17.81 -10.36
CA GLY A 95 -3.20 -18.14 -9.15
C GLY A 95 -3.28 -19.62 -8.77
N LEU A 96 -4.41 -20.27 -9.07
CA LEU A 96 -4.70 -21.65 -8.68
C LEU A 96 -4.73 -22.63 -9.86
N ALA A 97 -4.36 -22.21 -11.08
CA ALA A 97 -4.40 -23.05 -12.27
C ALA A 97 -3.57 -24.33 -12.11
N ASP A 98 -4.10 -25.48 -12.54
CA ASP A 98 -3.31 -26.71 -12.68
C ASP A 98 -2.96 -26.92 -14.16
N PRO A 99 -1.70 -26.69 -14.59
CA PRO A 99 -1.34 -26.81 -16.00
C PRO A 99 -1.51 -28.22 -16.56
N ARG A 100 -1.54 -29.26 -15.71
CA ARG A 100 -1.75 -30.65 -16.15
C ARG A 100 -3.09 -30.84 -16.84
N ARG A 101 -4.08 -30.01 -16.51
CA ARG A 101 -5.42 -30.05 -17.11
C ARG A 101 -5.45 -29.55 -18.56
N ALA A 102 -4.36 -29.01 -19.09
CA ALA A 102 -4.20 -28.71 -20.51
C ALA A 102 -3.71 -29.92 -21.33
N PHE A 103 -3.40 -31.05 -20.68
CA PHE A 103 -2.80 -32.22 -21.33
C PHE A 103 -3.68 -33.46 -21.15
N ASP A 104 -3.61 -34.37 -22.11
CA ASP A 104 -4.27 -35.67 -22.04
C ASP A 104 -3.45 -36.69 -21.22
N ALA A 105 -3.98 -37.93 -21.12
CA ALA A 105 -3.32 -39.01 -20.38
C ALA A 105 -1.97 -39.45 -20.99
N SER A 106 -1.71 -39.12 -22.26
CA SER A 106 -0.44 -39.39 -22.93
C SER A 106 0.59 -38.28 -22.73
N GLY A 107 0.21 -37.19 -22.06
CA GLY A 107 1.06 -36.01 -21.86
C GLY A 107 1.09 -35.07 -23.06
N MET A 108 0.22 -35.28 -24.05
CA MET A 108 0.08 -34.41 -25.20
C MET A 108 -0.86 -33.26 -24.88
N LEU A 109 -0.58 -32.07 -25.42
CA LEU A 109 -1.45 -30.92 -25.22
C LEU A 109 -2.81 -31.19 -25.88
N LEU A 110 -3.89 -30.92 -25.15
CA LEU A 110 -5.23 -30.97 -25.70
C LEU A 110 -5.37 -29.96 -26.85
N PRO A 111 -6.20 -30.26 -27.87
CA PRO A 111 -6.60 -29.28 -28.86
C PRO A 111 -7.16 -28.03 -28.18
N ILE A 112 -6.94 -26.84 -28.77
CA ILE A 112 -7.26 -25.57 -28.11
C ILE A 112 -8.74 -25.46 -27.70
N GLN A 113 -9.63 -26.07 -28.48
CA GLN A 113 -11.07 -26.15 -28.21
C GLN A 113 -11.44 -27.10 -27.05
N ASP A 114 -10.56 -28.04 -26.71
CA ASP A 114 -10.78 -29.06 -25.68
C ASP A 114 -10.07 -28.71 -24.37
N ILE A 115 -9.19 -27.69 -24.37
CA ILE A 115 -8.60 -27.16 -23.14
C ILE A 115 -9.74 -26.58 -22.28
N PRO A 116 -9.87 -26.99 -21.01
CA PRO A 116 -10.86 -26.44 -20.10
C PRO A 116 -10.77 -24.91 -20.03
N GLU A 117 -11.90 -24.23 -20.08
CA GLU A 117 -12.00 -22.75 -20.15
C GLU A 117 -11.17 -22.04 -19.07
N ASP A 118 -11.17 -22.56 -17.84
CA ASP A 118 -10.43 -21.99 -16.72
C ASP A 118 -8.91 -22.13 -16.89
N ILE A 119 -8.44 -23.15 -17.60
CA ILE A 119 -7.03 -23.36 -17.95
C ILE A 119 -6.65 -22.56 -19.19
N ALA A 120 -7.53 -22.53 -20.20
CA ALA A 120 -7.32 -21.78 -21.44
C ALA A 120 -7.10 -20.29 -21.15
N ARG A 121 -7.88 -19.71 -20.24
CA ARG A 121 -7.72 -18.32 -19.76
C ARG A 121 -6.39 -18.04 -19.08
N CYS A 122 -5.72 -19.06 -18.57
CA CYS A 122 -4.43 -18.93 -17.91
C CYS A 122 -3.25 -18.97 -18.89
N ILE A 123 -3.50 -19.22 -20.19
CA ILE A 123 -2.46 -19.26 -21.22
C ILE A 123 -2.08 -17.84 -21.64
N SER A 124 -0.78 -17.55 -21.64
CA SER A 124 -0.21 -16.26 -22.06
C SER A 124 0.39 -16.31 -23.46
N SER A 125 0.82 -17.49 -23.95
CA SER A 125 1.33 -17.68 -25.30
C SER A 125 1.21 -19.15 -25.74
N ILE A 126 0.90 -19.35 -27.02
CA ILE A 126 0.96 -20.64 -27.72
C ILE A 126 1.82 -20.45 -28.96
N GLU A 127 2.93 -21.17 -29.04
CA GLU A 127 3.82 -21.21 -30.20
C GLU A 127 3.70 -22.60 -30.85
N VAL A 128 3.30 -22.65 -32.12
CA VAL A 128 3.11 -23.89 -32.89
C VAL A 128 4.11 -23.91 -34.04
N GLU A 129 5.02 -24.86 -34.03
CA GLU A 129 6.05 -25.02 -35.07
C GLU A 129 5.90 -26.38 -35.75
N ALA A 130 5.67 -26.38 -37.06
CA ALA A 130 5.69 -27.59 -37.86
C ALA A 130 7.15 -28.06 -38.03
N LEU A 131 7.42 -29.30 -37.61
CA LEU A 131 8.72 -29.94 -37.78
C LEU A 131 8.75 -30.64 -39.13
N PHE A 132 9.82 -30.43 -39.88
CA PHE A 132 10.04 -31.05 -41.19
C PHE A 132 11.37 -31.82 -41.20
N SER A 133 11.38 -32.93 -41.93
CA SER A 133 12.58 -33.71 -42.24
C SER A 133 12.79 -33.71 -43.76
N GLY A 134 14.04 -33.79 -44.20
CA GLY A 134 14.42 -33.74 -45.61
C GLY A 134 14.71 -32.34 -46.15
N LYS A 135 15.09 -32.26 -47.44
CA LYS A 135 15.41 -31.01 -48.17
C LYS A 135 14.78 -31.06 -49.56
N GLY A 136 14.44 -29.91 -50.12
CA GLY A 136 13.88 -29.83 -51.48
C GLY A 136 12.53 -30.53 -51.59
N GLU A 137 12.36 -31.40 -52.59
CA GLU A 137 11.13 -32.17 -52.84
C GLU A 137 10.88 -33.27 -51.79
N ASP A 138 11.92 -33.72 -51.07
CA ASP A 138 11.80 -34.73 -50.01
C ASP A 138 11.38 -34.15 -48.64
N LYS A 139 10.95 -32.89 -48.59
CA LYS A 139 10.56 -32.24 -47.34
C LYS A 139 9.22 -32.80 -46.84
N VAL A 140 9.28 -33.67 -45.83
CA VAL A 140 8.10 -34.27 -45.19
C VAL A 140 7.89 -33.65 -43.81
N GLN A 141 6.65 -33.27 -43.49
CA GLN A 141 6.31 -32.84 -42.14
C GLN A 141 6.34 -34.06 -41.21
N ILE A 142 7.21 -34.03 -40.21
CA ILE A 142 7.44 -35.13 -39.26
C ILE A 142 6.78 -34.90 -37.90
N GLY A 143 6.25 -33.70 -37.65
CA GLY A 143 5.57 -33.42 -36.40
C GLY A 143 5.19 -31.97 -36.23
N THR A 144 4.67 -31.66 -35.05
CA THR A 144 4.35 -30.29 -34.62
C THR A 144 4.83 -30.12 -33.19
N LEU A 145 5.72 -29.17 -32.96
CA LEU A 145 6.13 -28.74 -31.63
C LEU A 145 5.16 -27.67 -31.16
N THR A 146 4.49 -27.90 -30.02
CA THR A 146 3.63 -26.89 -29.40
C THR A 146 4.20 -26.48 -28.06
N LYS A 147 4.50 -25.19 -27.90
CA LYS A 147 4.99 -24.62 -26.65
C LYS A 147 3.92 -23.71 -26.05
N VAL A 148 3.54 -24.00 -24.82
CA VAL A 148 2.52 -23.25 -24.07
C VAL A 148 3.17 -22.53 -22.90
N LYS A 149 2.86 -21.24 -22.74
CA LYS A 149 3.24 -20.43 -21.58
C LYS A 149 1.98 -20.05 -20.81
N PHE A 150 2.06 -20.12 -19.49
CA PHE A 150 1.00 -19.64 -18.60
C PHE A 150 1.33 -18.24 -18.09
N TRP A 151 0.32 -17.51 -17.63
CA TRP A 151 0.55 -16.29 -16.85
C TRP A 151 1.32 -16.61 -15.56
N PRO A 152 2.22 -15.72 -15.11
CA PRO A 152 2.92 -15.92 -13.86
C PRO A 152 1.94 -15.78 -12.68
N LYS A 153 1.99 -16.75 -11.76
CA LYS A 153 0.99 -16.87 -10.67
C LYS A 153 1.26 -15.97 -9.49
N ASP A 154 2.50 -15.54 -9.32
CA ASP A 154 2.98 -14.66 -8.25
C ASP A 154 2.07 -13.43 -8.07
N ARG A 155 1.81 -12.70 -9.16
CA ARG A 155 1.01 -11.48 -9.14
C ARG A 155 -0.46 -11.74 -8.79
N ALA A 156 -1.00 -12.83 -9.31
CA ALA A 156 -2.38 -13.23 -9.04
C ALA A 156 -2.55 -13.63 -7.57
N LEU A 157 -1.62 -14.43 -7.03
CA LEU A 157 -1.60 -14.86 -5.64
C LEU A 157 -1.39 -13.67 -4.69
N ASP A 158 -0.52 -12.73 -5.03
CA ASP A 158 -0.33 -11.48 -4.26
C ASP A 158 -1.63 -10.66 -4.18
N LEU A 159 -2.34 -10.52 -5.30
CA LEU A 159 -3.60 -9.79 -5.34
C LEU A 159 -4.66 -10.47 -4.49
N LEU A 160 -4.77 -11.81 -4.58
CA LEU A 160 -5.69 -12.61 -3.78
C LEU A 160 -5.32 -12.54 -2.29
N ALA A 161 -4.04 -12.65 -1.94
CA ALA A 161 -3.57 -12.54 -0.56
C ALA A 161 -3.97 -11.18 0.05
N ARG A 162 -3.77 -10.09 -0.69
CA ARG A 162 -4.20 -8.74 -0.28
C ARG A 162 -5.71 -8.63 -0.14
N HIS A 163 -6.47 -9.21 -1.09
CA HIS A 163 -7.93 -9.21 -1.06
C HIS A 163 -8.47 -9.96 0.17
N HIS A 164 -7.83 -11.07 0.54
CA HIS A 164 -8.19 -11.89 1.71
C HIS A 164 -7.50 -11.43 3.01
N GLY A 165 -6.65 -10.40 2.97
CA GLY A 165 -5.92 -9.87 4.14
C GLY A 165 -4.83 -10.79 4.69
N LEU A 166 -4.34 -11.74 3.88
CA LEU A 166 -3.25 -12.68 4.23
C LEU A 166 -1.86 -12.03 4.15
N ASP A 167 -1.74 -10.86 3.54
CA ASP A 167 -0.50 -10.10 3.38
C ASP A 167 -0.11 -9.29 4.64
N LYS A 168 -1.05 -9.14 5.57
CA LYS A 168 -0.81 -8.47 6.85
C LYS A 168 -0.38 -9.51 7.87
N PRO A 169 0.61 -9.22 8.74
CA PRO A 169 0.85 -10.06 9.89
C PRO A 169 -0.47 -10.20 10.64
N GLN A 170 -0.90 -11.43 10.90
CA GLN A 170 -1.96 -11.72 11.87
C GLN A 170 -1.42 -11.41 13.27
N ALA A 171 -1.05 -10.15 13.51
CA ALA A 171 -0.93 -9.65 14.84
C ALA A 171 -2.36 -9.68 15.38
N MET A 172 -2.68 -10.73 16.14
CA MET A 172 -3.63 -10.58 17.23
C MET A 172 -3.15 -9.33 17.98
N LYS A 173 -3.79 -8.20 17.71
CA LYS A 173 -3.55 -6.96 18.43
C LYS A 173 -4.14 -7.21 19.80
N LEU A 174 -3.36 -7.83 20.68
CA LEU A 174 -3.74 -8.08 22.06
C LEU A 174 -3.70 -6.71 22.75
N GLU A 175 -4.81 -5.99 22.68
CA GLU A 175 -5.01 -4.78 23.48
C GLU A 175 -5.27 -5.23 24.92
N VAL A 176 -4.18 -5.36 25.69
CA VAL A 176 -4.27 -5.54 27.13
C VAL A 176 -4.79 -4.22 27.71
N SER A 177 -5.99 -4.26 28.27
CA SER A 177 -6.61 -3.12 28.95
C SER A 177 -6.94 -3.50 30.39
N GLY A 178 -7.09 -2.50 31.26
CA GLY A 178 -7.55 -2.71 32.62
C GLY A 178 -9.05 -3.06 32.66
N PRO A 179 -9.58 -3.41 33.85
CA PRO A 179 -11.00 -3.69 34.03
C PRO A 179 -11.89 -2.60 33.41
N GLY A 180 -12.87 -3.01 32.60
CA GLY A 180 -13.79 -2.09 31.93
C GLY A 180 -13.18 -1.30 30.75
N GLY A 181 -12.02 -1.71 30.22
CA GLY A 181 -11.35 -1.00 29.12
C GLY A 181 -10.57 0.24 29.58
N GLY A 182 -10.38 0.39 30.90
CA GLY A 182 -9.59 1.49 31.47
C GLY A 182 -8.08 1.32 31.27
N PRO A 183 -7.29 2.36 31.60
CA PRO A 183 -5.84 2.24 31.66
C PRO A 183 -5.41 1.07 32.55
N ILE A 184 -4.36 0.35 32.16
CA ILE A 184 -3.75 -0.64 33.05
C ILE A 184 -3.23 0.12 34.28
N ALA A 185 -3.72 -0.24 35.46
CA ALA A 185 -3.20 0.29 36.70
C ALA A 185 -1.77 -0.23 36.89
N THR A 186 -0.79 0.62 36.59
CA THR A 186 0.58 0.40 37.04
C THR A 186 0.63 0.84 38.48
N THR A 187 0.70 -0.12 39.41
CA THR A 187 1.06 0.21 40.78
C THR A 187 2.50 0.71 40.77
N ASP A 188 2.69 2.03 40.88
CA ASP A 188 3.91 2.62 41.43
C ASP A 188 3.98 2.29 42.93
N ALA A 189 3.91 1.01 43.26
CA ALA A 189 4.06 0.55 44.61
C ALA A 189 5.57 0.56 44.90
N ARG A 190 6.05 1.70 45.41
CA ARG A 190 7.18 1.75 46.36
C ARG A 190 6.76 1.12 47.70
N ASP A 191 5.89 0.13 47.64
CA ASP A 191 5.35 -0.55 48.79
C ASP A 191 6.32 -1.67 49.10
N LEU A 192 7.26 -1.34 49.98
CA LEU A 192 8.32 -2.25 50.44
C LEU A 192 7.84 -3.10 51.63
N GLU A 193 6.59 -2.92 52.07
CA GLU A 193 5.98 -3.72 53.12
C GLU A 193 5.76 -5.15 52.61
N GLY A 194 6.69 -6.04 52.96
CA GLY A 194 6.70 -7.44 52.55
C GLY A 194 8.05 -7.97 52.08
N TYR A 195 9.05 -7.10 51.91
CA TYR A 195 10.42 -7.50 51.57
C TYR A 195 11.21 -7.86 52.83
N THR A 196 12.03 -8.91 52.72
CA THR A 196 12.97 -9.27 53.79
C THR A 196 14.18 -8.33 53.78
N ASP A 197 14.86 -8.19 54.92
CA ASP A 197 16.05 -7.32 55.05
C ASP A 197 17.12 -7.65 54.00
N ALA A 198 17.29 -8.93 53.67
CA ALA A 198 18.25 -9.38 52.66
C ALA A 198 17.86 -8.94 51.22
N GLU A 199 16.57 -8.87 50.92
CA GLU A 199 16.07 -8.41 49.62
C GLU A 199 16.15 -6.89 49.50
N LEU A 200 15.96 -6.17 50.61
CA LEU A 200 16.16 -4.72 50.68
C LEU A 200 17.63 -4.34 50.49
N ASP A 201 18.56 -5.07 51.11
CA ASP A 201 20.00 -4.87 50.92
C ASP A 201 20.43 -5.09 49.45
N GLN A 202 19.85 -6.09 48.78
CA GLN A 202 20.10 -6.33 47.36
C GLN A 202 19.56 -5.19 46.49
N LEU A 203 18.40 -4.64 46.81
CA LEU A 203 17.83 -3.49 46.11
C LEU A 203 18.68 -2.23 46.31
N GLU A 204 19.15 -1.96 47.52
CA GLU A 204 20.07 -0.86 47.79
C GLU A 204 21.39 -1.01 47.02
N ALA A 205 21.94 -2.22 46.95
CA ALA A 205 23.16 -2.49 46.19
C ALA A 205 22.96 -2.20 44.69
N ILE A 206 21.79 -2.55 44.14
CA ILE A 206 21.44 -2.26 42.75
C ILE A 206 21.28 -0.75 42.52
N GLU A 207 20.66 -0.02 43.44
CA GLU A 207 20.52 1.44 43.32
C GLU A 207 21.87 2.15 43.42
N ARG A 208 22.74 1.78 44.38
CA ARG A 208 24.11 2.33 44.45
C ARG A 208 24.94 2.02 43.20
N ALA A 209 24.76 0.84 42.61
CA ALA A 209 25.39 0.49 41.34
C ALA A 209 24.86 1.34 40.17
N ARG A 210 23.56 1.70 40.17
CA ARG A 210 22.97 2.59 39.18
C ARG A 210 23.43 4.03 39.35
N GLU A 211 23.49 4.52 40.57
CA GLU A 211 23.96 5.88 40.88
C GLU A 211 25.43 6.06 40.56
N SER A 212 26.29 5.10 40.91
CA SER A 212 27.71 5.14 40.54
C SER A 212 27.92 5.12 39.03
N ARG A 213 27.14 4.32 38.29
CA ARG A 213 27.16 4.31 36.81
C ARG A 213 26.64 5.62 36.21
N ARG A 214 25.64 6.25 36.84
CA ARG A 214 25.10 7.56 36.44
C ARG A 214 26.09 8.69 36.71
N ALA A 215 26.77 8.67 37.86
CA ALA A 215 27.81 9.63 38.23
C ALA A 215 29.04 9.50 37.31
N ALA A 216 29.46 8.27 36.98
CA ALA A 216 30.53 8.03 36.01
C ALA A 216 30.18 8.54 34.60
N ALA A 217 28.92 8.40 34.18
CA ALA A 217 28.46 8.94 32.90
C ALA A 217 28.45 10.48 32.85
N VAL A 218 28.20 11.15 33.98
CA VAL A 218 28.28 12.62 34.08
C VAL A 218 29.73 13.09 34.12
N ALA A 219 30.61 12.42 34.89
CA ALA A 219 32.03 12.76 34.96
C ALA A 219 32.78 12.59 33.63
N GLY A 220 32.44 11.55 32.85
CA GLY A 220 33.01 11.36 31.50
C GLY A 220 32.61 12.46 30.51
N SER A 221 31.45 13.10 30.70
CA SER A 221 30.98 14.19 29.84
C SER A 221 31.66 15.53 30.10
N ASP A 222 32.21 15.74 31.30
CA ASP A 222 32.99 16.95 31.64
C ASP A 222 34.47 16.82 31.21
N SER A 223 35.07 15.63 31.28
CA SER A 223 36.45 15.39 30.80
C SER A 223 36.58 15.54 29.28
N ASP A 224 35.55 15.15 28.52
CA ASP A 224 35.52 15.34 27.05
C ASP A 224 35.36 16.83 26.66
N ARG A 225 34.87 17.67 27.58
CA ARG A 225 34.69 19.10 27.37
C ARG A 225 35.95 19.92 27.65
N GLU A 226 36.79 19.46 28.58
CA GLU A 226 38.07 20.10 28.94
C GLU A 226 39.18 19.78 27.92
N ALA A 227 39.18 18.57 27.33
CA ALA A 227 40.14 18.18 26.28
C ALA A 227 39.95 18.94 24.95
N ALA A 228 38.78 19.52 24.71
CA ALA A 228 38.48 20.29 23.50
C ALA A 228 38.88 21.79 23.60
N SER A 229 39.48 22.24 24.72
CA SER A 229 39.81 23.65 24.97
C SER A 229 41.32 23.95 25.05
N SER A 230 42.21 23.04 24.63
CA SER A 230 43.64 23.36 24.51
C SER A 230 43.89 24.14 23.21
N PRO A 231 44.43 25.38 23.24
CA PRO A 231 44.78 26.10 22.03
C PRO A 231 46.12 25.57 21.49
N GLU A 232 46.14 25.23 20.20
CA GLU A 232 47.38 24.99 19.45
C GLU A 232 48.28 26.23 19.55
N THR A 233 49.41 26.10 20.24
CA THR A 233 50.50 27.07 20.19
C THR A 233 51.40 26.75 19.00
N SER A 234 51.65 27.79 18.19
CA SER A 234 52.53 27.85 17.02
C SER A 234 53.95 27.31 17.22
#